data_AF-A0AAJ0F3T8-F1
#
_entry.id   AF-A0AAJ0F3T8-F1
#
_cell.length_a   1.000
_cell.length_b   1.000
_cell.length_c   1.000
_cell.angle_alpha   90.00
_cell.angle_beta   90.00
_cell.angle_gamma   90.00
#
_symmetry.space_group_name_H-M   'P 1'
#
loop_
_entity.id
_entity.type
_entity.pdbx_description
1 polymer ?
#
loop_
_entity_poly.entity_id
_entity_poly.type
_entity_poly.pdbx_seq_one_letter_code
_entity_poly.pdbx_strand_id
1 'polypeptide(L)'
;MKTHTTLRIFWILLSIVLGFAATTTASSADNKIQDPLTEDRTSNILNTESPRERVPGDNEAVYGPIPKAEQIFHIEFLEIAPSPIEVDKYFFILLRGSIPPPTRRELHLGPAHLASATLSITISAILENGDKLEPRTYYRIPLRTAEHAEGAHLAIRNATGAYVDHMALEGRNDVLVDAWIPAIFVTTGMWTFEVVASLGCNWGEERRYLFALTLTQWLESNDRW
;
A
#
# COMPACT_ATOMS: atom_id res chain seq x y z
N MET A 1 10.91 15.51 33.30
CA MET A 1 11.48 14.68 32.22
C MET A 1 10.52 13.51 31.99
N LYS A 2 10.09 13.27 30.75
CA LYS A 2 9.00 12.36 30.29
C LYS A 2 7.56 12.93 30.26
N THR A 3 7.30 13.87 29.35
CA THR A 3 5.92 14.27 28.95
C THR A 3 5.86 14.84 27.51
N HIS A 4 6.67 14.33 26.57
CA HIS A 4 6.67 14.82 25.18
C HIS A 4 6.57 13.75 24.08
N THR A 5 6.46 12.46 24.41
CA THR A 5 6.37 11.38 23.39
C THR A 5 4.93 11.01 23.05
N THR A 6 3.99 11.18 23.97
CA THR A 6 2.58 10.79 23.79
C THR A 6 1.79 11.75 22.88
N LEU A 7 2.26 13.00 22.72
CA LEU A 7 1.58 14.02 21.92
C LEU A 7 1.91 13.96 20.41
N ARG A 8 2.86 13.11 19.99
CA ARG A 8 3.18 12.87 18.57
C ARG A 8 2.47 11.64 17.99
N ILE A 9 2.06 10.70 18.84
CA ILE A 9 1.34 9.48 18.42
C ILE A 9 -0.12 9.81 18.12
N PHE A 10 -0.71 10.77 18.85
CA PHE A 10 -2.02 11.31 18.53
C PHE A 10 -2.04 11.90 17.10
N TRP A 11 -0.95 12.50 16.61
CA TRP A 11 -0.89 13.00 15.22
C TRP A 11 -0.66 11.92 14.15
N ILE A 12 -0.11 10.75 14.46
CA ILE A 12 0.09 9.68 13.45
C ILE A 12 -1.24 9.02 13.07
N LEU A 13 -2.20 8.98 14.02
CA LEU A 13 -3.58 8.55 13.78
C LEU A 13 -4.55 9.74 13.54
N LEU A 14 -4.29 10.95 14.05
CA LEU A 14 -5.12 12.15 13.79
C LEU A 14 -4.84 12.78 12.40
N SER A 15 -3.65 12.58 11.83
CA SER A 15 -3.37 12.92 10.42
C SER A 15 -4.05 11.96 9.44
N ILE A 16 -4.58 10.84 9.94
CA ILE A 16 -5.39 9.90 9.16
C ILE A 16 -6.86 10.39 9.09
N VAL A 17 -7.25 11.50 9.77
CA VAL A 17 -8.69 11.82 10.01
C VAL A 17 -9.11 13.29 9.84
N LEU A 18 -8.26 14.30 10.02
CA LEU A 18 -8.72 15.71 9.94
C LEU A 18 -8.46 16.37 8.59
N GLY A 19 -9.29 16.01 7.60
CA GLY A 19 -9.52 16.76 6.37
C GLY A 19 -11.01 16.76 6.05
N PHE A 20 -11.76 17.54 6.83
CA PHE A 20 -13.22 17.65 6.91
C PHE A 20 -14.03 17.57 5.60
N ALA A 21 -15.22 16.99 5.78
CA ALA A 21 -16.43 17.20 4.99
C ALA A 21 -16.93 18.66 4.99
N ALA A 22 -17.74 18.96 3.97
CA ALA A 22 -18.66 20.08 3.78
C ALA A 22 -18.11 21.44 3.31
N THR A 23 -18.36 21.76 2.03
CA THR A 23 -19.40 22.74 1.68
C THR A 23 -19.93 22.45 0.28
N THR A 24 -21.16 21.96 0.21
CA THR A 24 -22.03 22.10 -0.96
C THR A 24 -22.50 23.54 -1.03
N THR A 25 -22.20 24.22 -2.15
CA THR A 25 -23.05 25.30 -2.64
C THR A 25 -23.41 24.96 -4.08
N ALA A 26 -24.68 24.62 -4.26
CA ALA A 26 -25.30 24.58 -5.56
C ALA A 26 -25.20 25.95 -6.24
N SER A 27 -24.87 25.94 -7.53
CA SER A 27 -25.31 26.97 -8.46
C SER A 27 -25.77 26.30 -9.74
N SER A 28 -27.09 26.25 -9.89
CA SER A 28 -27.80 26.01 -11.13
C SER A 28 -27.50 27.14 -12.13
N ALA A 29 -27.27 26.76 -13.39
CA ALA A 29 -27.71 27.54 -14.54
C ALA A 29 -27.87 26.60 -15.74
N ASP A 30 -29.13 26.38 -16.13
CA ASP A 30 -29.57 25.85 -17.41
C ASP A 30 -28.96 26.60 -18.61
N ASN A 31 -28.58 25.89 -19.68
CA ASN A 31 -29.32 25.98 -20.96
C ASN A 31 -28.85 24.97 -22.02
N LYS A 32 -29.75 24.03 -22.32
CA LYS A 32 -30.31 23.68 -23.64
C LYS A 32 -29.47 23.69 -24.94
N ILE A 33 -29.54 22.50 -25.58
CA ILE A 33 -29.83 22.23 -27.01
C ILE A 33 -28.63 22.34 -27.98
N GLN A 34 -28.15 21.22 -28.55
CA GLN A 34 -28.58 20.62 -29.84
C GLN A 34 -27.55 19.56 -30.31
N ASP A 35 -28.01 18.35 -30.64
CA ASP A 35 -27.38 17.44 -31.62
C ASP A 35 -28.06 17.73 -32.99
N PRO A 36 -27.47 17.48 -34.19
CA PRO A 36 -26.81 16.21 -34.51
C PRO A 36 -25.60 16.24 -35.51
N LEU A 37 -24.85 15.13 -35.49
CA LEU A 37 -24.17 14.47 -36.63
C LEU A 37 -23.20 15.28 -37.50
N THR A 38 -21.89 15.12 -37.23
CA THR A 38 -20.94 14.78 -38.31
C THR A 38 -19.84 13.85 -37.78
N GLU A 39 -19.85 12.65 -38.35
CA GLU A 39 -18.85 11.60 -38.32
C GLU A 39 -17.49 12.12 -38.84
N ASP A 40 -16.46 12.16 -37.99
CA ASP A 40 -15.05 11.91 -38.31
C ASP A 40 -14.17 12.23 -37.08
N ARG A 41 -13.49 11.20 -36.55
CA ARG A 41 -12.12 11.22 -35.99
C ARG A 41 -11.89 10.08 -35.00
N THR A 42 -11.32 9.00 -35.55
CA THR A 42 -10.16 8.29 -34.99
C THR A 42 -9.74 8.71 -33.57
N SER A 43 -10.27 8.03 -32.54
CA SER A 43 -9.62 7.94 -31.23
C SER A 43 -10.21 6.82 -30.35
N ASN A 44 -10.45 5.64 -30.91
CA ASN A 44 -10.49 4.43 -30.09
C ASN A 44 -9.06 3.93 -29.85
N ILE A 45 -8.26 4.73 -29.14
CA ILE A 45 -7.15 4.18 -28.36
C ILE A 45 -7.82 3.62 -27.11
N LEU A 46 -8.31 2.39 -27.25
CA LEU A 46 -8.61 1.53 -26.13
C LEU A 46 -7.32 1.49 -25.30
N ASN A 47 -7.31 2.14 -24.13
CA ASN A 47 -6.28 1.95 -23.12
C ASN A 47 -6.38 0.49 -22.68
N THR A 48 -5.72 -0.40 -23.41
CA THR A 48 -5.41 -1.75 -22.96
C THR A 48 -4.27 -1.60 -21.96
N GLU A 49 -4.59 -1.20 -20.72
CA GLU A 49 -3.71 -1.52 -19.61
C GLU A 49 -3.51 -3.03 -19.66
N SER A 50 -2.26 -3.47 -19.83
CA SER A 50 -1.94 -4.89 -19.79
C SER A 50 -2.47 -5.45 -18.47
N PRO A 51 -3.12 -6.63 -18.44
CA PRO A 51 -3.66 -7.18 -17.20
C PRO A 51 -2.57 -7.20 -16.13
N ARG A 52 -2.81 -6.52 -15.00
CA ARG A 52 -1.84 -6.49 -13.91
C ARG A 52 -1.65 -7.90 -13.39
N GLU A 53 -0.40 -8.33 -13.30
CA GLU A 53 -0.05 -9.68 -12.86
C GLU A 53 -0.46 -9.87 -11.39
N ARG A 54 -1.20 -10.94 -11.07
CA ARG A 54 -1.56 -11.26 -9.68
C ARG A 54 -0.35 -11.75 -8.89
N VAL A 55 -0.29 -11.38 -7.63
CA VAL A 55 0.70 -11.90 -6.68
C VAL A 55 0.25 -13.32 -6.26
N PRO A 56 1.13 -14.34 -6.29
CA PRO A 56 0.74 -15.68 -5.84
C PRO A 56 0.25 -15.72 -4.38
N GLY A 57 -0.67 -16.63 -4.04
CA GLY A 57 -1.21 -16.86 -2.68
C GLY A 57 -2.71 -16.55 -2.53
N ASP A 58 -3.26 -16.61 -1.31
CA ASP A 58 -4.66 -16.28 -1.00
C ASP A 58 -4.82 -14.78 -0.71
N ASN A 59 -4.89 -14.01 -1.79
CA ASN A 59 -5.05 -12.56 -1.79
C ASN A 59 -5.58 -12.08 -3.15
N GLU A 60 -6.08 -10.85 -3.22
CA GLU A 60 -6.47 -10.17 -4.47
C GLU A 60 -5.46 -9.11 -4.94
N ALA A 61 -4.22 -9.17 -4.45
CA ALA A 61 -3.20 -8.21 -4.80
C ALA A 61 -2.58 -8.49 -6.17
N VAL A 62 -2.14 -7.40 -6.81
CA VAL A 62 -1.39 -7.40 -8.06
C VAL A 62 -0.05 -6.71 -7.87
N TYR A 63 0.92 -7.00 -8.74
CA TYR A 63 2.15 -6.22 -8.78
C TYR A 63 1.84 -4.78 -9.25
N GLY A 64 2.28 -3.80 -8.47
CA GLY A 64 2.03 -2.38 -8.73
C GLY A 64 2.27 -1.51 -7.49
N PRO A 65 2.42 -0.19 -7.63
CA PRO A 65 2.44 0.58 -8.87
C PRO A 65 3.75 0.43 -9.67
N ILE A 66 4.80 -0.16 -9.08
CA ILE A 66 6.06 -0.43 -9.76
C ILE A 66 5.97 -1.78 -10.50
N PRO A 67 6.33 -1.85 -11.80
CA PRO A 67 6.31 -3.11 -12.55
C PRO A 67 7.13 -4.20 -11.87
N LYS A 68 6.64 -5.44 -11.88
CA LYS A 68 7.33 -6.61 -11.26
C LYS A 68 8.80 -6.73 -11.68
N ALA A 69 9.09 -6.46 -12.96
CA ALA A 69 10.46 -6.55 -13.51
C ALA A 69 11.45 -5.55 -12.90
N GLU A 70 10.97 -4.47 -12.28
CA GLU A 70 11.79 -3.46 -11.60
C GLU A 70 11.93 -3.74 -10.08
N GLN A 71 11.25 -4.77 -9.58
CA GLN A 71 11.30 -5.17 -8.17
C GLN A 71 12.39 -6.23 -7.96
N ILE A 72 13.18 -6.09 -6.90
CA ILE A 72 14.33 -6.97 -6.64
C ILE A 72 14.02 -8.12 -5.67
N PHE A 73 12.92 -8.01 -4.92
CA PHE A 73 12.43 -9.07 -4.04
C PHE A 73 11.53 -10.01 -4.83
N HIS A 74 11.96 -11.25 -4.96
CA HIS A 74 11.17 -12.29 -5.61
C HIS A 74 10.14 -12.83 -4.61
N ILE A 75 8.89 -12.48 -4.83
CA ILE A 75 7.77 -12.94 -4.01
C ILE A 75 7.44 -14.39 -4.36
N GLU A 76 7.51 -15.27 -3.36
CA GLU A 76 7.04 -16.65 -3.46
C GLU A 76 5.51 -16.69 -3.34
N PHE A 77 4.96 -16.01 -2.33
CA PHE A 77 3.52 -15.80 -2.15
C PHE A 77 3.22 -14.67 -1.16
N LEU A 78 1.95 -14.23 -1.17
CA LEU A 78 1.32 -13.32 -0.23
C LEU A 78 0.03 -13.98 0.30
N GLU A 79 -0.11 -14.09 1.61
CA GLU A 79 -1.36 -14.53 2.26
C GLU A 79 -1.97 -13.35 3.03
N ILE A 80 -3.28 -13.15 2.91
CA ILE A 80 -4.04 -12.19 3.73
C ILE A 80 -5.17 -12.95 4.44
N ALA A 81 -5.30 -12.79 5.74
CA ALA A 81 -6.31 -13.50 6.53
C ALA A 81 -6.98 -12.57 7.58
N PRO A 82 -8.32 -12.39 7.55
CA PRO A 82 -9.22 -12.85 6.49
C PRO A 82 -8.97 -12.11 5.16
N SER A 83 -9.32 -12.77 4.04
CA SER A 83 -9.38 -12.17 2.71
C SER A 83 -10.81 -12.36 2.18
N PRO A 84 -11.55 -11.28 1.85
CA PRO A 84 -11.15 -9.87 1.92
C PRO A 84 -10.99 -9.37 3.36
N ILE A 85 -10.25 -8.26 3.53
CA ILE A 85 -10.08 -7.60 4.84
C ILE A 85 -11.43 -7.04 5.31
N GLU A 86 -11.78 -7.29 6.56
CA GLU A 86 -12.96 -6.75 7.21
C GLU A 86 -12.58 -5.56 8.11
N VAL A 87 -13.34 -4.47 8.07
CA VAL A 87 -13.17 -3.35 9.01
C VAL A 87 -13.49 -3.78 10.45
N ASP A 88 -12.91 -3.11 11.44
CA ASP A 88 -13.09 -3.41 12.87
C ASP A 88 -12.67 -4.82 13.30
N LYS A 89 -11.91 -5.53 12.45
CA LYS A 89 -11.30 -6.81 12.76
C LYS A 89 -9.80 -6.76 12.50
N TYR A 90 -9.06 -7.55 13.27
CA TYR A 90 -7.67 -7.82 12.97
C TYR A 90 -7.56 -8.66 11.70
N PHE A 91 -6.62 -8.30 10.85
CA PHE A 91 -6.17 -9.08 9.72
C PHE A 91 -4.66 -9.27 9.79
N PHE A 92 -4.21 -10.33 9.14
CA PHE A 92 -2.82 -10.76 9.12
C PHE A 92 -2.34 -10.84 7.68
N ILE A 93 -1.12 -10.38 7.44
CA ILE A 93 -0.43 -10.51 6.16
C ILE A 93 0.83 -11.34 6.37
N LEU A 94 1.06 -12.31 5.50
CA LEU A 94 2.34 -12.99 5.36
C LEU A 94 2.84 -12.82 3.93
N LEU A 95 3.87 -12.02 3.75
CA LEU A 95 4.61 -11.91 2.50
C LEU A 95 5.89 -12.75 2.61
N ARG A 96 6.07 -13.70 1.71
CA ARG A 96 7.28 -14.55 1.66
C ARG A 96 8.03 -14.38 0.35
N GLY A 97 9.35 -14.36 0.44
CA GLY A 97 10.19 -14.32 -0.74
C GLY A 97 11.67 -14.26 -0.44
N SER A 98 12.48 -13.98 -1.45
CA SER A 98 13.94 -13.83 -1.32
C SER A 98 14.51 -12.85 -2.34
N ILE A 99 15.74 -12.39 -2.12
CA ILE A 99 16.48 -11.63 -3.13
C ILE A 99 17.42 -12.60 -3.86
N PRO A 100 17.22 -12.85 -5.17
CA PRO A 100 18.02 -13.82 -5.91
C PRO A 100 19.54 -13.54 -5.84
N PRO A 101 20.41 -14.56 -5.74
CA PRO A 101 21.87 -14.36 -5.71
C PRO A 101 22.43 -13.49 -6.86
N PRO A 102 21.98 -13.61 -8.12
CA PRO A 102 22.44 -12.74 -9.20
C PRO A 102 22.16 -11.25 -8.92
N THR A 103 20.92 -10.93 -8.56
CA THR A 103 20.48 -9.56 -8.22
C THR A 103 21.30 -8.96 -7.09
N ARG A 104 21.62 -9.74 -6.06
CA ARG A 104 22.47 -9.28 -4.93
C ARG A 104 23.87 -8.89 -5.38
N ARG A 105 24.47 -9.66 -6.28
CA ARG A 105 25.83 -9.41 -6.79
C ARG A 105 25.85 -8.22 -7.73
N GLU A 106 24.91 -8.16 -8.68
CA GLU A 106 24.79 -7.09 -9.68
C GLU A 106 24.58 -5.72 -9.03
N LEU A 107 23.75 -5.67 -7.98
CA LEU A 107 23.44 -4.43 -7.25
C LEU A 107 24.37 -4.18 -6.06
N HIS A 108 25.41 -5.01 -5.86
CA HIS A 108 26.32 -4.93 -4.72
C HIS A 108 25.61 -4.76 -3.37
N LEU A 109 24.50 -5.49 -3.16
CA LEU A 109 23.66 -5.34 -1.98
C LEU A 109 24.39 -5.82 -0.73
N GLY A 110 24.65 -4.88 0.17
CA GLY A 110 25.07 -5.16 1.56
C GLY A 110 23.91 -5.07 2.57
N PRO A 111 24.08 -5.61 3.79
CA PRO A 111 23.08 -5.55 4.86
C PRO A 111 22.59 -4.14 5.19
N ALA A 112 23.44 -3.11 5.05
CA ALA A 112 23.09 -1.72 5.33
C ALA A 112 21.94 -1.19 4.44
N HIS A 113 21.81 -1.67 3.19
CA HIS A 113 20.73 -1.25 2.29
C HIS A 113 19.37 -1.79 2.77
N LEU A 114 19.35 -3.01 3.33
CA LEU A 114 18.14 -3.62 3.90
C LEU A 114 17.81 -3.02 5.26
N ALA A 115 18.83 -2.67 6.05
CA ALA A 115 18.65 -1.99 7.34
C ALA A 115 18.07 -0.57 7.21
N SER A 116 18.32 0.08 6.08
CA SER A 116 17.79 1.41 5.76
C SER A 116 16.56 1.37 4.85
N ALA A 117 16.02 0.18 4.55
CA ALA A 117 14.84 0.03 3.73
C ALA A 117 13.63 0.73 4.36
N THR A 118 12.72 1.20 3.51
CA THR A 118 11.52 1.91 3.92
C THR A 118 10.29 1.38 3.22
N LEU A 119 9.15 1.48 3.88
CA LEU A 119 7.83 1.18 3.36
C LEU A 119 7.02 2.48 3.25
N SER A 120 6.26 2.62 2.18
CA SER A 120 5.23 3.66 2.03
C SER A 120 3.92 3.04 1.55
N ILE A 121 2.81 3.60 1.99
CA ILE A 121 1.47 3.16 1.62
C ILE A 121 0.75 4.35 1.00
N THR A 122 0.28 4.21 -0.23
CA THR A 122 -0.63 5.17 -0.87
C THR A 122 -2.04 4.57 -0.86
N ILE A 123 -3.02 5.37 -0.45
CA ILE A 123 -4.42 4.93 -0.40
C ILE A 123 -5.27 5.84 -1.27
N SER A 124 -6.19 5.24 -2.02
CA SER A 124 -7.23 5.91 -2.79
C SER A 124 -8.54 5.11 -2.71
N ALA A 125 -9.66 5.72 -3.09
CA ALA A 125 -10.94 5.01 -3.12
C ALA A 125 -11.88 5.54 -4.20
N ILE A 126 -12.80 4.67 -4.62
CA ILE A 126 -14.03 5.03 -5.33
C ILE A 126 -15.17 4.67 -4.38
N LEU A 127 -15.82 5.68 -3.83
CA LEU A 127 -16.88 5.52 -2.84
C LEU A 127 -18.16 4.97 -3.48
N GLU A 128 -19.06 4.42 -2.66
CA GLU A 128 -20.33 3.85 -3.14
C GLU A 128 -21.17 4.85 -3.96
N ASN A 129 -21.12 6.14 -3.60
CA ASN A 129 -21.80 7.21 -4.33
C ASN A 129 -21.09 7.62 -5.64
N GLY A 130 -19.96 6.99 -5.98
CA GLY A 130 -19.14 7.27 -7.15
C GLY A 130 -18.07 8.35 -6.95
N ASP A 131 -18.03 9.01 -5.79
CA ASP A 131 -17.00 10.00 -5.47
C ASP A 131 -15.62 9.35 -5.40
N LYS A 132 -14.59 10.08 -5.81
CA LYS A 132 -13.21 9.59 -5.79
C LYS A 132 -12.43 10.25 -4.66
N LEU A 133 -11.80 9.43 -3.84
CA LEU A 133 -10.74 9.88 -2.93
C LEU A 133 -9.41 9.78 -3.67
N GLU A 134 -8.83 10.95 -3.98
CA GLU A 134 -7.56 11.06 -4.66
C GLU A 134 -6.44 10.33 -3.90
N PRO A 135 -5.47 9.71 -4.59
CA PRO A 135 -4.36 9.00 -3.96
C PRO A 135 -3.59 9.88 -2.97
N ARG A 136 -3.44 9.38 -1.75
CA ARG A 136 -2.61 10.00 -0.71
C ARG A 136 -1.56 9.03 -0.22
N THR A 137 -0.28 9.40 -0.39
CA THR A 137 0.83 8.66 0.18
C THR A 137 0.98 9.02 1.65
N TYR A 138 0.78 8.04 2.52
CA TYR A 138 1.01 8.14 3.94
C TYR A 138 2.49 7.93 4.26
N TYR A 139 2.91 8.48 5.40
CA TYR A 139 4.31 8.59 5.83
C TYR A 139 5.18 7.38 5.48
N ARG A 140 6.39 7.67 5.00
CA ARG A 140 7.44 6.68 4.80
C ARG A 140 7.96 6.19 6.15
N ILE A 141 7.75 4.93 6.47
CA ILE A 141 8.22 4.27 7.70
C ILE A 141 9.42 3.36 7.39
N PRO A 142 10.29 3.07 8.37
CA PRO A 142 11.33 2.05 8.20
C PRO A 142 10.72 0.65 8.00
N LEU A 143 11.27 -0.14 7.07
CA LEU A 143 10.91 -1.56 6.90
C LEU A 143 11.74 -2.39 7.88
N ARG A 144 11.25 -2.51 9.10
CA ARG A 144 11.90 -3.25 10.19
C ARG A 144 10.91 -3.82 11.18
N THR A 145 11.33 -4.79 11.96
CA THR A 145 10.51 -5.33 13.05
C THR A 145 10.24 -4.24 14.09
N ALA A 146 8.99 -3.79 14.17
CA ALA A 146 8.55 -2.74 15.08
C ALA A 146 7.03 -2.72 15.21
N GLU A 147 6.56 -2.16 16.33
CA GLU A 147 5.22 -1.60 16.43
C GLU A 147 5.21 -0.24 15.73
N HIS A 148 4.35 -0.07 14.73
CA HIS A 148 4.23 1.18 13.96
C HIS A 148 3.03 2.02 14.39
N ALA A 149 2.01 1.39 14.95
CA ALA A 149 0.89 2.02 15.65
C ALA A 149 0.30 1.02 16.66
N GLU A 150 -0.56 1.52 17.56
CA GLU A 150 -1.30 0.66 18.48
C GLU A 150 -2.13 -0.35 17.67
N GLY A 151 -1.85 -1.63 17.86
CA GLY A 151 -2.51 -2.71 17.11
C GLY A 151 -2.05 -2.85 15.65
N ALA A 152 -0.90 -2.30 15.29
CA ALA A 152 -0.27 -2.51 13.98
C ALA A 152 1.23 -2.82 14.13
N HIS A 153 1.58 -4.10 13.98
CA HIS A 153 2.96 -4.57 14.07
C HIS A 153 3.46 -5.09 12.74
N LEU A 154 4.73 -4.81 12.47
CA LEU A 154 5.47 -5.46 11.39
C LEU A 154 6.56 -6.31 12.04
N ALA A 155 6.69 -7.56 11.62
CA ALA A 155 7.74 -8.45 12.05
C ALA A 155 8.39 -9.15 10.86
N ILE A 156 9.70 -9.35 10.92
CA ILE A 156 10.46 -10.00 9.86
C ILE A 156 11.09 -11.27 10.41
N ARG A 157 10.94 -12.39 9.70
CA ARG A 157 11.63 -13.65 10.00
C ARG A 157 12.58 -14.02 8.86
N ASN A 158 13.75 -14.53 9.22
CA ASN A 158 14.71 -15.04 8.24
C ASN A 158 14.40 -16.50 7.85
N ALA A 159 15.28 -17.12 7.05
CA ALA A 159 15.10 -18.47 6.54
C ALA A 159 14.96 -19.54 7.63
N THR A 160 15.52 -19.31 8.82
CA THR A 160 15.41 -20.21 9.98
C THR A 160 14.10 -20.05 10.75
N GLY A 161 13.31 -19.02 10.42
CA GLY A 161 12.11 -18.64 11.18
C GLY A 161 12.39 -17.72 12.37
N ALA A 162 13.65 -17.38 12.64
CA ALA A 162 14.01 -16.44 13.70
C ALA A 162 13.58 -15.02 13.34
N TYR A 163 13.00 -14.32 14.31
CA TYR A 163 12.69 -12.89 14.21
C TYR A 163 13.98 -12.07 14.12
N VAL A 164 14.02 -11.14 13.18
CA VAL A 164 15.16 -10.27 12.88
C VAL A 164 14.69 -8.83 12.70
N ASP A 165 15.54 -7.84 12.95
CA ASP A 165 15.14 -6.42 12.82
C ASP A 165 14.89 -6.05 11.34
N HIS A 166 15.66 -6.62 10.40
CA HIS A 166 15.55 -6.31 8.97
C HIS A 166 15.60 -7.58 8.13
N MET A 167 15.19 -7.47 6.86
CA MET A 167 15.31 -8.57 5.91
C MET A 167 16.76 -9.04 5.81
N ALA A 168 16.94 -10.36 5.84
CA ALA A 168 18.20 -11.00 5.57
C ALA A 168 18.53 -10.91 4.08
N LEU A 169 19.80 -10.63 3.79
CA LEU A 169 20.30 -10.63 2.42
C LEU A 169 20.28 -12.02 1.80
N GLU A 170 20.42 -13.07 2.61
CA GLU A 170 20.50 -14.44 2.14
C GLU A 170 19.27 -15.25 2.51
N GLY A 171 18.83 -16.09 1.57
CA GLY A 171 17.72 -17.01 1.78
C GLY A 171 16.37 -16.30 1.85
N ARG A 172 15.42 -17.03 2.44
CA ARG A 172 14.02 -16.63 2.54
C ARG A 172 13.82 -15.59 3.63
N ASN A 173 12.91 -14.66 3.36
CA ASN A 173 12.37 -13.70 4.30
C ASN A 173 10.85 -13.85 4.37
N ASP A 174 10.32 -13.81 5.57
CA ASP A 174 8.89 -13.65 5.82
C ASP A 174 8.67 -12.26 6.43
N VAL A 175 7.84 -11.43 5.80
CA VAL A 175 7.33 -10.19 6.38
C VAL A 175 5.91 -10.46 6.86
N LEU A 176 5.72 -10.33 8.16
CA LEU A 176 4.46 -10.52 8.87
C LEU A 176 3.91 -9.15 9.25
N VAL A 177 2.61 -8.95 9.04
CA VAL A 177 1.89 -7.78 9.55
C VAL A 177 0.64 -8.26 10.26
N ASP A 178 0.39 -7.73 11.45
CA ASP A 178 -0.93 -7.72 12.06
C ASP A 178 -1.40 -6.27 12.13
N ALA A 179 -2.65 -6.04 11.74
CA ALA A 179 -3.23 -4.71 11.70
C ALA A 179 -4.76 -4.79 11.80
N TRP A 180 -5.38 -3.64 12.01
CA TRP A 180 -6.82 -3.45 11.99
C TRP A 180 -7.10 -2.12 11.28
N ILE A 181 -8.14 -2.09 10.43
CA ILE A 181 -8.70 -0.86 9.85
C ILE A 181 -9.96 -0.44 10.63
N PRO A 182 -9.92 0.64 11.42
CA PRO A 182 -11.11 1.17 12.09
C PRO A 182 -12.17 1.65 11.11
N ALA A 183 -13.42 1.25 11.29
CA ALA A 183 -14.54 1.65 10.44
C ALA A 183 -14.73 3.17 10.42
N ILE A 184 -14.40 3.86 11.51
CA ILE A 184 -14.43 5.34 11.60
C ILE A 184 -13.55 6.05 10.55
N PHE A 185 -12.64 5.33 9.89
CA PHE A 185 -11.75 5.87 8.84
C PHE A 185 -12.13 5.43 7.43
N VAL A 186 -13.22 4.66 7.31
CA VAL A 186 -13.64 4.06 6.06
C VAL A 186 -15.03 4.58 5.72
N THR A 187 -15.14 5.23 4.58
CA THR A 187 -16.43 5.38 3.89
C THR A 187 -16.62 4.17 2.97
N THR A 188 -17.83 3.61 2.95
CA THR A 188 -18.17 2.46 2.11
C THR A 188 -17.78 2.71 0.65
N GLY A 189 -17.06 1.75 0.07
CA GLY A 189 -16.60 1.86 -1.31
C GLY A 189 -15.51 0.87 -1.67
N MET A 190 -14.98 1.05 -2.87
CA MET A 190 -13.82 0.33 -3.35
C MET A 190 -12.56 1.07 -2.89
N TRP A 191 -11.72 0.43 -2.09
CA TRP A 191 -10.45 0.97 -1.59
C TRP A 191 -9.24 0.32 -2.26
N THR A 192 -8.27 1.16 -2.67
CA THR A 192 -6.99 0.72 -3.24
C THR A 192 -5.85 1.09 -2.29
N PHE A 193 -5.04 0.09 -1.94
CA PHE A 193 -3.83 0.20 -1.14
C PHE A 193 -2.63 -0.13 -2.00
N GLU A 194 -1.76 0.84 -2.22
CA GLU A 194 -0.49 0.68 -2.92
C GLU A 194 0.65 0.69 -1.92
N VAL A 195 1.30 -0.44 -1.75
CA VAL A 195 2.39 -0.64 -0.80
C VAL A 195 3.69 -0.70 -1.58
N VAL A 196 4.65 0.18 -1.25
CA VAL A 196 5.96 0.21 -1.90
C VAL A 196 7.05 0.11 -0.85
N ALA A 197 7.83 -0.97 -0.91
CA ALA A 197 9.06 -1.13 -0.18
C ALA A 197 10.25 -0.74 -1.07
N SER A 198 11.09 0.17 -0.60
CA SER A 198 12.31 0.59 -1.29
C SER A 198 13.54 0.38 -0.42
N LEU A 199 14.67 0.06 -1.03
CA LEU A 199 15.96 0.13 -0.35
C LEU A 199 16.20 1.57 0.14
N GLY A 200 16.97 1.70 1.22
CA GLY A 200 17.54 2.99 1.57
C GLY A 200 18.47 3.46 0.47
N CYS A 201 18.37 4.72 0.08
CA CYS A 201 19.26 5.34 -0.90
C CYS A 201 20.14 6.36 -0.20
N ASN A 202 21.44 6.36 -0.53
CA ASN A 202 22.30 7.50 -0.24
C ASN A 202 21.97 8.62 -1.24
N TRP A 203 22.37 9.85 -0.90
CA TRP A 203 22.20 11.00 -1.80
C TRP A 203 22.87 10.72 -3.16
N GLY A 204 22.08 10.75 -4.25
CA GLY A 204 22.56 10.59 -5.63
C GLY A 204 22.38 9.19 -6.24
N GLU A 205 21.88 8.20 -5.48
CA GLU A 205 21.59 6.86 -6.00
C GLU A 205 20.16 6.74 -6.54
N GLU A 206 19.97 5.96 -7.61
CA GLU A 206 18.64 5.60 -8.11
C GLU A 206 17.88 4.81 -7.04
N ARG A 207 16.60 5.15 -6.85
CA ARG A 207 15.73 4.40 -5.95
C ARG A 207 15.53 2.99 -6.50
N ARG A 208 15.81 1.98 -5.68
CA ARG A 208 15.55 0.57 -5.97
C ARG A 208 14.39 0.07 -5.13
N TYR A 209 13.51 -0.71 -5.72
CA TYR A 209 12.30 -1.21 -5.08
C TYR A 209 12.50 -2.66 -4.67
N LEU A 210 12.27 -2.95 -3.39
CA LEU A 210 12.20 -4.32 -2.89
C LEU A 210 10.99 -4.99 -3.50
N PHE A 211 9.80 -4.51 -3.17
CA PHE A 211 8.55 -4.96 -3.75
C PHE A 211 7.55 -3.80 -3.82
N ALA A 212 6.58 -3.93 -4.71
CA ALA A 212 5.43 -3.04 -4.80
C ALA A 212 4.18 -3.86 -5.11
N LEU A 213 3.17 -3.71 -4.25
CA LEU A 213 1.92 -4.44 -4.33
C LEU A 213 0.73 -3.47 -4.30
N THR A 214 -0.28 -3.74 -5.13
CA THR A 214 -1.57 -3.04 -5.10
C THR A 214 -2.65 -4.02 -4.68
N LEU A 215 -3.38 -3.71 -3.61
CA LEU A 215 -4.59 -4.43 -3.19
C LEU A 215 -5.80 -3.51 -3.40
N THR A 216 -6.82 -4.04 -4.06
CA THR A 216 -8.04 -3.32 -4.40
C THR A 216 -9.20 -4.18 -3.89
N GLN A 217 -9.97 -3.67 -2.92
CA GLN A 217 -11.11 -4.39 -2.36
C GLN A 217 -12.21 -3.46 -1.88
N TRP A 218 -13.43 -3.99 -1.85
CA TRP A 218 -14.55 -3.32 -1.21
C TRP A 218 -14.34 -3.30 0.31
N LEU A 219 -14.58 -2.15 0.93
CA LEU A 219 -14.67 -2.00 2.37
C LEU A 219 -16.01 -1.37 2.71
N GLU A 220 -16.68 -1.93 3.72
CA GLU A 220 -17.96 -1.43 4.22
C GLU A 220 -17.72 -0.64 5.51
N SER A 221 -18.24 0.58 5.57
CA SER A 221 -18.37 1.32 6.83
C SER A 221 -19.37 0.58 7.71
N ASN A 222 -19.05 0.41 8.98
CA ASN A 222 -20.05 0.14 9.99
C ASN A 222 -20.54 1.49 10.52
N ASP A 223 -21.69 1.97 10.07
CA ASP A 223 -22.35 3.21 10.55
C ASP A 223 -22.87 3.08 12.01
N ARG A 224 -22.19 2.31 12.86
CA ARG A 224 -22.63 1.94 14.22
C ARG A 224 -22.06 2.83 15.33
N TRP A 225 -21.63 4.05 15.03
CA TRP A 225 -21.11 4.99 16.03
C TRP A 225 -21.74 6.37 15.93
#